data_AF-A0AA91QTX0-F1
#
_entry.id   AF-A0AA91QTX0-F1
#
_cell.length_a   1.000
_cell.length_b   1.000
_cell.length_c   1.000
_cell.angle_alpha   90.00
_cell.angle_beta   90.00
_cell.angle_gamma   90.00
#
_symmetry.space_group_name_H-M   'P 1'
#
loop_
_entity.id
_entity.type
_entity.pdbx_description
1 polymer ?
#
loop_
_entity_poly.entity_id
_entity_poly.type
_entity_poly.pdbx_seq_one_letter_code
_entity_poly.pdbx_strand_id
1 'polypeptide(L)'
;MQSAGMSLPQGVDAQKFDVIYGYALDGVPNCGLTIATQKLIRGDYAGNPDILLGMIPKPPILAALAKQEARGVREDLARKRETASALKGVKPEVDRSPEVMARVQARLNQFRQEHVEAKAKERGVVVHEPMSSEKAEYWAKIQELPDWWQVGAEQAAFRRKIEAEMAEVQPEEQSNAA
;
A
#
# COMPACT_ATOMS: atom_id res chain seq x y z
N MET A 1 0.25 -25.46 -13.30
CA MET A 1 -1.18 -25.56 -13.69
C MET A 1 -1.64 -26.97 -13.40
N GLN A 2 -2.66 -27.17 -12.56
CA GLN A 2 -3.25 -28.49 -12.36
C GLN A 2 -4.14 -28.79 -13.58
N SER A 3 -3.75 -29.76 -14.41
CA SER A 3 -4.58 -30.22 -15.52
C SER A 3 -5.65 -31.16 -14.98
N ALA A 4 -6.88 -30.67 -14.85
CA ALA A 4 -7.99 -31.44 -14.28
C ALA A 4 -8.56 -32.54 -15.21
N GLY A 5 -7.96 -32.76 -16.39
CA GLY A 5 -8.41 -33.79 -17.34
C GLY A 5 -9.84 -33.59 -17.88
N MET A 6 -10.43 -32.40 -17.71
CA MET A 6 -11.80 -32.12 -18.13
C MET A 6 -11.90 -31.85 -19.63
N SER A 7 -12.93 -32.39 -20.26
CA SER A 7 -13.22 -32.19 -21.68
C SER A 7 -14.08 -30.95 -21.93
N LEU A 8 -13.89 -30.28 -23.07
CA LEU A 8 -14.69 -29.12 -23.46
C LEU A 8 -16.13 -29.52 -23.82
N PRO A 9 -17.14 -28.69 -23.50
CA PRO A 9 -18.53 -28.95 -23.87
C PRO A 9 -18.72 -28.91 -25.39
N GLN A 10 -19.63 -29.76 -25.89
CA GLN A 10 -19.99 -29.79 -27.29
C GLN A 10 -20.62 -28.44 -27.71
N GLY A 11 -20.14 -27.87 -28.82
CA GLY A 11 -20.62 -26.60 -29.38
C GLY A 11 -19.82 -25.36 -29.00
N VAL A 12 -18.72 -25.49 -28.23
CA VAL A 12 -17.77 -24.38 -28.00
C VAL A 12 -16.51 -24.61 -28.82
N ASP A 13 -16.25 -23.69 -29.76
CA ASP A 13 -14.98 -23.67 -30.51
C ASP A 13 -13.81 -23.50 -29.54
N ALA A 14 -12.83 -24.42 -29.59
CA ALA A 14 -11.64 -24.35 -28.73
C ALA A 14 -10.87 -23.03 -28.88
N GLN A 15 -10.90 -22.42 -30.07
CA GLN A 15 -10.26 -21.12 -30.34
C GLN A 15 -11.01 -19.91 -29.76
N LYS A 16 -12.31 -20.04 -29.49
CA LYS A 16 -13.15 -18.96 -28.94
C LYS A 16 -13.52 -19.20 -27.48
N PHE A 17 -12.96 -20.23 -26.86
CA PHE A 17 -13.26 -20.63 -25.49
C PHE A 17 -13.08 -19.47 -24.51
N ASP A 18 -11.95 -18.77 -24.59
CA ASP A 18 -11.62 -17.66 -23.70
C ASP A 18 -12.62 -16.51 -23.80
N VAL A 19 -13.07 -16.18 -25.03
CA VAL A 19 -14.04 -15.09 -25.26
C VAL A 19 -15.42 -15.46 -24.74
N ILE A 20 -15.86 -16.69 -25.01
CA ILE A 20 -17.20 -17.17 -24.62
C ILE A 20 -17.30 -17.30 -23.10
N TYR A 21 -16.30 -17.93 -22.46
CA TYR A 21 -16.27 -18.04 -21.01
C TYR A 21 -15.97 -16.70 -20.34
N GLY A 22 -15.11 -15.87 -20.91
CA GLY A 22 -14.85 -14.52 -20.42
C GLY A 22 -16.12 -13.68 -20.34
N TYR A 23 -16.93 -13.69 -21.40
CA TYR A 23 -18.22 -12.99 -21.41
C TYR A 23 -19.22 -13.57 -20.39
N ALA A 24 -19.33 -14.90 -20.31
CA ALA A 24 -20.27 -15.54 -19.39
C ALA A 24 -19.88 -15.37 -17.92
N LEU A 25 -18.58 -15.32 -17.63
CA LEU A 25 -18.02 -15.15 -16.29
C LEU A 25 -17.85 -13.68 -15.91
N ASP A 26 -18.26 -12.74 -16.77
CA ASP A 26 -18.21 -11.33 -16.42
C ASP A 26 -19.11 -11.03 -15.20
N GLY A 27 -18.57 -10.26 -14.26
CA GLY A 27 -19.19 -9.98 -12.97
C GLY A 27 -19.29 -11.17 -11.99
N VAL A 28 -18.67 -12.32 -12.30
CA VAL A 28 -18.54 -13.45 -11.37
C VAL A 28 -17.31 -13.24 -10.47
N PRO A 29 -17.45 -13.31 -9.14
CA PRO A 29 -16.31 -13.16 -8.24
C PRO A 29 -15.39 -14.39 -8.29
N ASN A 30 -14.08 -14.15 -8.29
CA ASN A 30 -13.05 -15.19 -8.39
C ASN A 30 -13.15 -16.23 -7.26
N CYS A 31 -13.51 -15.81 -6.04
CA CYS A 31 -13.69 -16.73 -4.92
C CYS A 31 -14.80 -17.78 -5.16
N GLY A 32 -15.87 -17.42 -5.86
CA GLY A 32 -16.92 -18.38 -6.23
C GLY A 32 -16.45 -19.33 -7.32
N LEU A 33 -15.69 -18.81 -8.29
CA LEU A 33 -15.15 -19.61 -9.39
C LEU A 33 -14.14 -20.66 -8.92
N THR A 34 -13.26 -20.32 -7.99
CA THR A 34 -12.28 -21.27 -7.42
C THR A 34 -12.98 -22.38 -6.62
N ILE A 35 -14.00 -22.05 -5.84
CA ILE A 35 -14.78 -23.06 -5.09
C ILE A 35 -15.55 -23.95 -6.06
N ALA A 36 -16.25 -23.37 -7.04
CA ALA A 36 -17.02 -24.12 -8.03
C ALA A 36 -16.11 -25.05 -8.86
N THR A 37 -14.93 -24.60 -9.27
CA THR A 37 -13.98 -25.45 -10.00
C THR A 37 -13.43 -26.59 -9.14
N GLN A 38 -13.12 -26.35 -7.85
CA GLN A 38 -12.73 -27.43 -6.94
C GLN A 38 -13.84 -28.47 -6.74
N LYS A 39 -15.08 -28.02 -6.56
CA LYS A 39 -16.25 -28.88 -6.41
C LYS A 39 -16.55 -29.68 -7.69
N LEU A 40 -16.35 -29.07 -8.86
CA LEU A 40 -16.45 -29.76 -10.15
C LEU A 40 -15.41 -30.88 -10.29
N ILE A 41 -14.15 -30.61 -9.93
CA ILE A 41 -13.07 -31.61 -9.98
C ILE A 41 -13.33 -32.76 -9.00
N ARG A 42 -13.87 -32.47 -7.82
CA ARG A 42 -14.22 -33.48 -6.81
C ARG A 42 -15.48 -34.29 -7.17
N GLY A 43 -16.30 -33.80 -8.10
CA GLY A 43 -17.57 -34.44 -8.47
C GLY A 43 -18.74 -34.10 -7.55
N ASP A 44 -18.63 -33.06 -6.73
CA ASP A 44 -19.67 -32.65 -5.77
C ASP A 44 -20.98 -32.22 -6.46
N TYR A 45 -20.92 -31.90 -7.76
CA TYR A 45 -22.06 -31.54 -8.59
C TYR A 45 -22.65 -32.70 -9.40
N ALA A 46 -22.23 -33.95 -9.19
CA ALA A 46 -22.70 -35.11 -9.96
C ALA A 46 -24.21 -35.36 -9.87
N GLY A 47 -24.90 -34.81 -8.86
CA GLY A 47 -26.35 -34.88 -8.74
C GLY A 47 -27.13 -33.88 -9.61
N ASN A 48 -26.44 -32.99 -10.34
CA ASN A 48 -27.08 -32.00 -11.20
C ASN A 48 -27.24 -32.55 -12.64
N PRO A 49 -28.47 -32.59 -13.20
CA PRO A 49 -28.70 -33.13 -14.55
C PRO A 49 -27.98 -32.35 -15.66
N ASP A 50 -27.65 -31.08 -15.42
CA ASP A 50 -27.01 -30.23 -16.42
C ASP A 50 -25.46 -30.31 -16.39
N ILE A 51 -24.88 -31.11 -15.49
CA ILE A 51 -23.44 -31.22 -15.28
C ILE A 51 -23.01 -32.67 -15.50
N LEU A 52 -22.25 -32.88 -16.57
CA LEU A 52 -21.64 -34.17 -16.87
C LEU A 52 -20.29 -34.29 -16.17
N LEU A 53 -20.07 -35.41 -15.47
CA LEU A 53 -18.82 -35.69 -14.78
C LEU A 53 -17.66 -35.76 -15.80
N GLY A 54 -16.55 -35.06 -15.51
CA GLY A 54 -15.40 -35.00 -16.43
C GLY A 54 -15.56 -34.04 -17.62
N MET A 55 -16.67 -33.30 -17.69
CA MET A 55 -16.88 -32.23 -18.67
C MET A 55 -16.88 -30.86 -18.00
N ILE A 56 -16.38 -29.85 -18.70
CA ILE A 56 -16.54 -28.46 -18.29
C ILE A 56 -18.02 -28.06 -18.51
N PRO A 57 -18.73 -27.52 -17.50
CA PRO A 57 -20.11 -27.09 -17.66
C PRO A 57 -20.24 -25.98 -18.71
N LYS A 58 -21.42 -25.87 -19.34
CA LYS A 58 -21.70 -24.77 -20.28
C LYS A 58 -21.45 -23.41 -19.58
N PRO A 59 -20.96 -22.38 -20.29
CA PRO A 59 -20.59 -21.11 -19.70
C PRO A 59 -21.65 -20.47 -18.79
N PRO A 60 -22.96 -20.44 -19.15
CA PRO A 60 -24.00 -19.89 -18.28
C PRO A 60 -24.19 -20.68 -16.98
N ILE A 61 -24.05 -22.01 -17.06
CA ILE A 61 -24.19 -22.90 -15.90
C ILE A 61 -23.02 -22.68 -14.95
N LEU A 62 -21.80 -22.64 -15.48
CA LEU A 62 -20.61 -22.37 -14.66
C LEU A 62 -20.70 -21.02 -13.95
N ALA A 63 -21.17 -19.98 -14.64
CA ALA A 63 -21.39 -18.67 -14.06
C ALA A 63 -22.44 -18.69 -12.93
N ALA A 64 -23.53 -19.45 -13.11
CA ALA A 64 -24.57 -19.60 -12.09
C ALA A 64 -24.04 -20.31 -10.84
N LEU A 65 -23.30 -21.42 -11.00
CA LEU A 65 -22.67 -22.15 -9.90
C LEU A 65 -21.69 -21.26 -9.13
N ALA A 66 -20.81 -20.57 -9.84
CA ALA A 66 -19.83 -19.68 -9.21
C ALA A 66 -20.49 -18.51 -8.47
N LYS A 67 -21.60 -17.96 -8.99
CA LYS A 67 -22.40 -16.95 -8.28
C LYS A 67 -23.07 -17.51 -7.02
N GLN A 68 -23.55 -18.75 -7.08
CA GLN A 68 -24.16 -19.43 -5.93
C GLN A 68 -23.14 -19.67 -4.82
N GLU A 69 -21.93 -20.15 -5.15
CA GLU A 69 -20.87 -20.36 -4.16
C GLU A 69 -20.38 -19.06 -3.52
N ALA A 70 -20.36 -17.96 -4.29
CA ALA A 70 -20.00 -16.65 -3.76
C ALA A 70 -21.09 -15.93 -2.97
N ARG A 71 -22.31 -16.49 -2.91
CA ARG A 71 -23.48 -15.83 -2.31
C ARG A 71 -23.24 -15.47 -0.85
N GLY A 72 -22.71 -16.41 -0.04
CA GLY A 72 -22.46 -16.17 1.38
C GLY A 72 -21.48 -15.02 1.63
N VAL A 73 -20.38 -14.96 0.85
CA VAL A 73 -19.39 -13.87 0.95
C VAL A 73 -20.00 -12.53 0.56
N ARG A 74 -20.89 -12.50 -0.44
CA ARG A 74 -21.59 -11.26 -0.85
C ARG A 74 -22.57 -10.79 0.21
N GLU A 75 -23.32 -11.70 0.82
CA GLU A 75 -24.25 -11.40 1.91
C GLU A 75 -23.51 -10.88 3.15
N ASP A 76 -22.37 -11.49 3.51
CA ASP A 76 -21.52 -11.03 4.60
C ASP A 76 -20.95 -9.63 4.34
N LEU A 77 -20.51 -9.37 3.11
CA LEU A 77 -20.03 -8.06 2.70
C LEU A 77 -21.15 -7.02 2.74
N ALA A 78 -22.37 -7.37 2.32
CA ALA A 78 -23.54 -6.49 2.43
C ALA A 78 -23.84 -6.16 3.90
N ARG A 79 -23.90 -7.17 4.78
CA ARG A 79 -24.10 -6.98 6.23
C ARG A 79 -23.03 -6.09 6.86
N LYS A 80 -21.76 -6.28 6.49
CA LYS A 80 -20.65 -5.44 6.96
C LYS A 80 -20.78 -4.00 6.47
N ARG A 81 -21.21 -3.81 5.23
CA ARG A 81 -21.47 -2.46 4.67
C ARG A 81 -22.61 -1.76 5.38
N GLU A 82 -23.70 -2.46 5.65
CA GLU A 82 -24.83 -1.94 6.45
C GLU A 82 -24.37 -1.55 7.85
N THR A 83 -23.63 -2.43 8.53
CA THR A 83 -23.06 -2.15 9.86
C THR A 83 -22.14 -0.92 9.83
N ALA A 84 -21.24 -0.84 8.86
CA ALA A 84 -20.36 0.31 8.70
C ALA A 84 -21.14 1.60 8.39
N SER A 85 -22.20 1.51 7.59
CA SER A 85 -23.07 2.65 7.30
C SER A 85 -23.81 3.12 8.55
N ALA A 86 -24.32 2.20 9.37
CA ALA A 86 -24.96 2.52 10.63
C ALA A 86 -23.99 3.22 11.60
N LEU A 87 -22.75 2.71 11.70
CA LEU A 87 -21.72 3.29 12.57
C LEU A 87 -21.23 4.66 12.10
N LYS A 88 -21.17 4.95 10.79
CA LYS A 88 -20.74 6.26 10.26
C LYS A 88 -21.62 7.43 10.74
N GLY A 89 -22.90 7.18 11.05
CA GLY A 89 -23.82 8.21 11.55
C GLY A 89 -23.71 8.45 13.06
N VAL A 90 -23.10 7.54 13.80
CA VAL A 90 -22.95 7.65 15.26
C VAL A 90 -21.69 8.45 15.53
N LYS A 91 -21.87 9.75 15.85
CA LYS A 91 -20.78 10.51 16.47
C LYS A 91 -20.42 9.78 17.77
N PRO A 92 -19.13 9.46 18.01
CA PRO A 92 -18.74 8.89 19.29
C PRO A 92 -19.17 9.87 20.39
N GLU A 93 -19.80 9.33 21.43
CA GLU A 93 -20.11 10.09 22.63
C GLU A 93 -18.78 10.41 23.32
N VAL A 94 -18.25 11.59 23.02
CA VAL A 94 -17.01 12.08 23.63
C VAL A 94 -17.40 12.77 24.93
N ASP A 95 -17.10 12.13 26.05
CA ASP A 95 -17.19 12.80 27.35
C ASP A 95 -16.17 13.95 27.39
N ARG A 96 -16.70 15.17 27.47
CA ARG A 96 -15.94 16.43 27.57
C ARG A 96 -15.95 16.97 28.99
N SER A 97 -16.14 16.11 29.97
CA SER A 97 -16.00 16.47 31.37
C SER A 97 -14.60 17.08 31.64
N PRO A 98 -14.50 18.05 32.57
CA PRO A 98 -13.24 18.75 32.83
C PRO A 98 -12.14 17.80 33.30
N GLU A 99 -12.48 16.73 34.02
CA GLU A 99 -11.53 15.71 34.49
C GLU A 99 -10.92 14.90 33.33
N VAL A 100 -11.76 14.47 32.36
CA VAL A 100 -11.30 13.75 31.17
C VAL A 100 -10.41 14.65 30.31
N MET A 101 -10.81 15.91 30.12
CA MET A 101 -10.00 16.88 29.38
C MET A 101 -8.65 17.15 30.05
N ALA A 102 -8.62 17.31 31.38
CA ALA A 102 -7.38 17.51 32.12
C ALA A 102 -6.44 16.29 31.99
N ARG A 103 -6.99 15.07 32.06
CA ARG A 103 -6.22 13.83 31.85
C ARG A 103 -5.65 13.75 30.42
N VAL A 104 -6.43 14.10 29.41
CA VAL A 104 -5.98 14.12 28.01
C VAL A 104 -4.87 15.16 27.81
N GLN A 105 -5.03 16.36 28.37
CA GLN A 105 -4.02 17.41 28.31
C GLN A 105 -2.71 16.99 28.99
N ALA A 106 -2.79 16.39 30.18
CA ALA A 106 -1.61 15.89 30.89
C ALA A 106 -0.85 14.85 30.05
N ARG A 107 -1.57 13.89 29.46
CA ARG A 107 -0.96 12.85 28.61
C ARG A 107 -0.34 13.41 27.33
N LEU A 108 -0.99 14.41 26.74
CA LEU A 108 -0.47 15.08 25.54
C LEU A 108 0.79 15.91 25.84
N ASN A 109 0.85 16.53 27.02
CA ASN A 109 2.03 17.26 27.48
C ASN A 109 3.20 16.31 27.76
N GLN A 110 2.95 15.16 28.40
CA GLN A 110 3.95 14.11 28.61
C GLN A 110 4.52 13.62 27.28
N PHE A 111 3.66 13.27 26.33
CA PHE A 111 4.11 12.83 24.99
C PHE A 111 4.97 13.90 24.29
N ARG A 112 4.60 15.18 24.40
CA ARG A 112 5.40 16.27 23.84
C ARG A 112 6.78 16.37 24.48
N GLN A 113 6.86 16.23 25.80
CA GLN A 113 8.13 16.25 26.52
C GLN A 113 9.01 15.06 26.11
N GLU A 114 8.47 13.84 26.11
CA GLU A 114 9.17 12.63 25.69
C GLU A 114 9.67 12.73 24.24
N HIS A 115 8.84 13.27 23.34
CA HIS A 115 9.23 13.44 21.94
C HIS A 115 10.33 14.51 21.77
N VAL A 116 10.29 15.60 22.55
CA VAL A 116 11.37 16.60 22.55
C VAL A 116 12.66 16.00 23.10
N GLU A 117 12.59 15.23 24.18
CA GLU A 117 13.74 14.52 24.76
C GLU A 117 14.31 13.48 23.80
N ALA A 118 13.47 12.71 23.11
CA ALA A 118 13.89 11.75 22.09
C ALA A 118 14.62 12.46 20.94
N LYS A 119 14.06 13.56 20.42
CA LYS A 119 14.74 14.37 19.40
C LYS A 119 16.02 15.04 19.89
N ALA A 120 16.08 15.45 21.15
CA ALA A 120 17.29 16.01 21.74
C ALA A 120 18.40 14.96 21.86
N LYS A 121 18.06 13.74 22.28
CA LYS A 121 18.98 12.59 22.29
C LYS A 121 19.45 12.22 20.88
N GLU A 122 18.55 12.23 19.91
CA GLU A 122 18.88 11.95 18.50
C GLU A 122 19.80 13.02 17.90
N ARG A 123 19.53 14.31 18.17
CA ARG A 123 20.42 15.42 17.77
C ARG A 123 21.79 15.37 18.44
N GLY A 124 21.85 14.94 19.70
CA GLY A 124 23.11 14.77 20.43
C GLY A 124 24.00 13.62 19.92
N VAL A 125 23.47 12.73 19.07
CA VAL A 125 24.19 11.56 18.52
C VAL A 125 24.62 11.77 17.06
N VAL A 126 24.20 12.87 16.41
CA VAL A 126 24.73 13.21 15.08
C VAL A 126 26.16 13.72 15.26
N VAL A 127 27.13 12.80 15.23
CA VAL A 127 28.51 13.12 14.91
C VAL A 127 28.49 13.64 13.48
N HIS A 128 28.28 14.94 13.32
CA HIS A 128 28.49 15.60 12.04
C HIS A 128 30.00 15.55 11.85
N GLU A 129 30.49 14.65 11.01
CA GLU A 129 31.87 14.73 10.57
C GLU A 129 32.08 16.13 10.00
N PRO A 130 33.04 16.91 10.53
CA PRO A 130 33.32 18.22 9.99
C PRO A 130 33.66 18.08 8.50
N MET A 131 33.15 19.00 7.68
CA MET A 131 33.40 18.98 6.25
C MET A 131 34.92 19.02 6.00
N SER A 132 35.46 18.08 5.21
CA SER A 132 36.88 18.09 4.85
C SER A 132 37.22 19.30 3.98
N SER A 133 38.47 19.78 4.01
CA SER A 133 38.90 20.95 3.23
C SER A 133 38.66 20.76 1.72
N GLU A 134 39.00 19.59 1.18
CA GLU A 134 38.74 19.21 -0.22
C GLU A 134 37.25 19.31 -0.61
N LYS A 135 36.36 18.93 0.32
CA LYS A 135 34.91 18.96 0.08
C LYS A 135 34.36 20.39 0.17
N ALA A 136 34.91 21.22 1.05
CA ALA A 136 34.58 22.64 1.12
C ALA A 136 34.99 23.39 -0.15
N GLU A 137 36.17 23.10 -0.70
CA GLU A 137 36.62 23.66 -1.98
C GLU A 137 35.75 23.24 -3.16
N TYR A 138 35.31 21.98 -3.19
CA TYR A 138 34.37 21.48 -4.19
C TYR A 138 33.03 22.23 -4.14
N TRP A 139 32.48 22.45 -2.93
CA TRP A 139 31.23 23.20 -2.78
C TRP A 139 31.37 24.70 -3.08
N ALA A 140 32.53 25.31 -2.77
CA ALA A 140 32.83 26.68 -3.17
C ALA A 140 32.76 26.85 -4.70
N LYS A 141 33.36 25.92 -5.45
CA LYS A 141 33.28 25.90 -6.92
C LYS A 141 31.85 25.74 -7.44
N ILE A 142 31.00 24.99 -6.73
CA ILE A 142 29.58 24.83 -7.09
C ILE A 142 28.78 26.11 -6.84
N GLN A 143 29.10 26.88 -5.79
CA GLN A 143 28.43 28.14 -5.50
C GLN A 143 28.75 29.24 -6.52
N GLU A 144 29.91 29.18 -7.15
CA GLU A 144 30.31 30.11 -8.22
C GLU A 144 29.57 29.85 -9.54
N LEU A 145 28.97 28.66 -9.71
CA LEU A 145 28.22 28.34 -10.91
C LEU A 145 26.87 29.10 -10.94
N PRO A 146 26.45 29.60 -12.11
CA PRO A 146 25.19 30.30 -12.24
C PRO A 146 24.02 29.37 -11.94
N ASP A 147 23.05 29.91 -11.23
CA ASP A 147 21.83 29.19 -10.90
C ASP A 147 20.99 28.89 -12.13
N TRP A 148 20.29 27.77 -12.06
CA TRP A 148 19.17 27.55 -12.95
C TRP A 148 18.11 28.64 -12.71
N TRP A 149 17.41 29.05 -13.76
CA TRP A 149 16.46 30.19 -13.75
C TRP A 149 15.32 30.08 -12.71
N GLN A 150 15.14 28.93 -12.05
CA GLN A 150 14.29 28.76 -10.88
C GLN A 150 14.97 27.88 -9.82
N VAL A 151 15.21 28.43 -8.63
CA VAL A 151 15.70 27.70 -7.44
C VAL A 151 14.55 27.55 -6.46
N GLY A 152 14.23 26.31 -6.08
CA GLY A 152 13.18 26.03 -5.10
C GLY A 152 13.58 26.41 -3.66
N ALA A 153 12.60 26.59 -2.79
CA ALA A 153 12.83 26.94 -1.37
C ALA A 153 13.71 25.91 -0.64
N GLU A 154 13.55 24.62 -0.97
CA GLU A 154 14.35 23.54 -0.40
C GLU A 154 15.81 23.59 -0.88
N GLN A 155 16.04 23.93 -2.15
CA GLN A 155 17.38 24.08 -2.73
C GLN A 155 18.10 25.29 -2.10
N ALA A 156 17.39 26.41 -1.90
CA ALA A 156 17.93 27.57 -1.20
C ALA A 156 18.26 27.27 0.26
N ALA A 157 17.42 26.49 0.97
CA ALA A 157 17.68 26.07 2.34
C ALA A 157 18.90 25.14 2.44
N PHE A 158 19.05 24.22 1.49
CA PHE A 158 20.21 23.33 1.43
C PHE A 158 21.51 24.10 1.22
N ARG A 159 21.53 25.11 0.34
CA ARG A 159 22.71 25.97 0.15
C ARG A 159 23.13 26.71 1.39
N ARG A 160 22.18 27.30 2.12
CA ARG A 160 22.46 27.96 3.40
C ARG A 160 23.07 27.02 4.44
N LYS A 161 22.66 25.74 4.42
CA LYS A 161 23.26 24.71 5.27
C LYS A 161 24.72 24.44 4.89
N ILE A 162 25.00 24.29 3.60
CA ILE A 162 26.36 24.07 3.07
C ILE A 162 27.25 25.29 3.32
N GLU A 163 26.74 26.52 3.16
CA GLU A 163 27.46 27.75 3.51
C GLU A 163 27.87 27.78 4.98
N ALA A 164 26.95 27.41 5.88
CA ALA A 164 27.24 27.31 7.32
C ALA A 164 28.29 26.23 7.61
N GLU A 165 28.19 25.05 6.97
CA GLU A 165 29.17 23.97 7.14
C GLU A 165 30.55 24.31 6.56
N MET A 166 30.62 25.06 5.45
CA MET A 166 31.89 25.55 4.89
C MET A 166 32.56 26.59 5.79
N ALA A 167 31.78 27.47 6.43
CA ALA A 167 32.31 28.48 7.35
C ALA A 167 32.89 27.88 8.65
N GLU A 168 32.48 26.66 9.00
CA GLU A 168 32.99 25.92 10.15
C GLU A 168 34.34 25.20 9.87
N VAL A 169 34.75 25.09 8.59
CA VAL A 169 36.04 24.50 8.21
C VAL A 169 37.16 25.52 8.42
N GLN A 170 38.09 25.23 9.34
CA GLN A 170 39.30 26.03 9.50
C GLN A 170 40.24 25.77 8.31
N PRO A 171 40.85 26.81 7.70
CA PRO A 171 41.82 26.61 6.63
C PRO A 171 43.01 25.84 7.20
N GLU A 172 43.29 24.66 6.64
CA GLU A 172 44.53 23.94 6.92
C GLU A 172 45.68 24.84 6.45
N GLU A 173 46.49 25.32 7.40
CA GLU A 173 47.74 26.01 7.10
C GLU A 173 48.54 25.10 6.16
N GLN A 174 48.73 25.56 4.93
CA GLN A 174 49.59 24.91 3.96
C GLN A 174 50.98 24.79 4.58
N SER A 175 51.32 23.58 5.05
CA SER A 175 52.67 23.24 5.44
C SER A 175 53.55 23.39 4.20
N ASN A 176 54.31 24.49 4.16
CA ASN A 176 55.31 24.75 3.14
C ASN A 176 56.24 23.54 3.04
N ALA A 177 56.16 22.84 1.90
CA ALA A 177 57.20 21.92 1.48
C ALA A 177 58.45 22.72 1.09
N ALA A 178 59.61 22.18 1.49
CA ALA A 178 60.96 22.69 1.30
C ALA A 178 61.37 22.86 -0.18
#